data_AF-A0A1V9XDD1-F1
#
_entry.id   AF-A0A1V9XDD1-F1
#
_cell.length_a   1.000
_cell.length_b   1.000
_cell.length_c   1.000
_cell.angle_alpha   90.00
_cell.angle_beta   90.00
_cell.angle_gamma   90.00
#
_symmetry.space_group_name_H-M   'P 1'
#
loop_
_entity.id
_entity.type
_entity.pdbx_description
1 polymer ?
#
loop_
_entity_poly.entity_id
_entity_poly.type
_entity_poly.pdbx_seq_one_letter_code
_entity_poly.pdbx_strand_id
1 'polypeptide(L)'
;MASLQSLLPAPSQNIYSAREQQEASGIGAHTKSKKDPYAHIPVYGRRRGWIPRKVEDYADGGAYPEIQVVQYPLEMGKKKEKSTGNALAVQLDAHGKVKYDALLKQGANADKVVYSKLQDLLPYEITVEDEEELKKPDDEAIKKITEDTKKALEKLTHSRISAAMPVRTAEKQAPAQYIRSVLSINIHS
;
A
#
# COMPACT_ATOMS: atom_id res chain seq x y z
N MET A 1 -55.31 32.10 -32.36
CA MET A 1 -55.61 30.89 -31.56
C MET A 1 -54.97 31.09 -30.20
N ALA A 2 -55.75 31.16 -29.12
CA ALA A 2 -55.22 31.40 -27.77
C ALA A 2 -54.66 30.11 -27.18
N SER A 3 -53.41 30.14 -26.70
CA SER A 3 -52.74 29.00 -26.06
C SER A 3 -53.10 28.91 -24.57
N LEU A 4 -53.40 27.71 -24.08
CA LEU A 4 -53.82 27.40 -22.70
C LEU A 4 -52.87 27.92 -21.59
N GLN A 5 -51.62 28.27 -21.93
CA GLN A 5 -50.66 28.83 -20.98
C GLN A 5 -50.97 30.26 -20.52
N SER A 6 -51.72 31.06 -21.30
CA SER A 6 -52.02 32.45 -20.93
C SER A 6 -53.29 32.62 -20.10
N LEU A 7 -54.09 31.56 -19.95
CA LEU A 7 -55.33 31.55 -19.15
C LEU A 7 -55.13 30.98 -17.74
N LEU A 8 -53.92 30.51 -17.41
CA LEU A 8 -53.62 29.92 -16.13
C LEU A 8 -52.81 30.90 -15.27
N PRO A 9 -53.15 31.07 -13.97
CA PRO A 9 -52.34 31.85 -13.04
C PRO A 9 -50.96 31.23 -12.88
N ALA A 10 -49.94 32.07 -12.66
CA ALA A 10 -48.57 31.63 -12.51
C ALA A 10 -48.45 30.55 -11.40
N PRO A 11 -47.71 29.45 -11.64
CA PRO A 11 -47.59 28.36 -10.69
C PRO A 11 -46.95 28.86 -9.39
N SER A 12 -47.66 28.69 -8.27
CA SER A 12 -47.26 29.19 -6.95
C SER A 12 -46.43 28.19 -6.14
N GLN A 13 -46.24 26.97 -6.65
CA GLN A 13 -45.45 25.95 -5.97
C GLN A 13 -44.01 25.92 -6.49
N ASN A 14 -43.09 26.35 -5.62
CA ASN A 14 -41.67 26.16 -5.85
C ASN A 14 -41.36 24.67 -5.62
N ILE A 15 -41.09 23.93 -6.69
CA ILE A 15 -40.63 22.54 -6.57
C ILE A 15 -39.21 22.62 -6.06
N TYR A 16 -39.05 22.45 -4.75
CA TYR A 16 -37.74 22.31 -4.12
C TYR A 16 -37.05 21.07 -4.66
N SER A 17 -36.25 21.25 -5.69
CA SER A 17 -35.27 20.27 -6.09
C SER A 17 -34.05 20.46 -5.18
N ALA A 18 -33.54 19.37 -4.57
CA ALA A 18 -32.36 19.42 -3.69
C ALA A 18 -31.08 19.97 -4.38
N ARG A 19 -31.14 20.14 -5.70
CA ARG A 19 -30.12 20.80 -6.52
C ARG A 19 -30.11 22.32 -6.35
N GLU A 20 -31.27 22.93 -6.10
CA GLU A 20 -31.42 24.38 -6.01
C GLU A 20 -30.97 24.95 -4.65
N GLN A 21 -30.99 24.14 -3.57
CA GLN A 21 -30.40 24.52 -2.28
C GLN A 21 -28.88 24.63 -2.32
N GLN A 22 -28.21 23.92 -3.24
CA GLN A 22 -26.78 24.11 -3.49
C GLN A 22 -26.49 25.39 -4.27
N GLU A 23 -27.45 25.89 -5.07
CA GLU A 23 -27.29 27.10 -5.88
C GLU A 23 -27.69 28.37 -5.10
N ALA A 24 -28.67 28.29 -4.19
CA ALA A 24 -29.16 29.43 -3.41
C ALA A 24 -28.27 29.84 -2.21
N SER A 25 -27.30 29.00 -1.82
CA SER A 25 -26.21 29.39 -0.90
C SER A 25 -25.02 30.02 -1.64
N GLY A 26 -25.11 30.13 -2.98
CA GLY A 26 -24.17 30.81 -3.84
C GLY A 26 -24.28 32.33 -3.73
N ILE A 27 -23.43 32.88 -2.86
CA ILE A 27 -23.07 34.29 -2.75
C ILE A 27 -23.00 34.95 -4.14
N GLY A 28 -23.70 36.09 -4.28
CA GLY A 28 -23.77 36.87 -5.52
C GLY A 28 -22.43 37.07 -6.20
N ALA A 29 -22.48 37.08 -7.54
CA ALA A 29 -21.35 37.22 -8.45
C ALA A 29 -20.53 38.49 -8.19
N HIS A 30 -19.63 38.44 -7.21
CA HIS A 30 -18.39 39.19 -7.23
C HIS A 30 -17.42 38.34 -8.04
N THR A 31 -16.84 38.93 -9.08
CA THR A 31 -15.68 38.41 -9.80
C THR A 31 -14.46 38.37 -8.88
N LYS A 32 -14.49 37.53 -7.85
CA LYS A 32 -13.32 37.17 -7.07
C LYS A 32 -12.53 36.20 -7.94
N SER A 33 -11.55 36.74 -8.66
CA SER A 33 -10.45 35.95 -9.20
C SER A 33 -10.01 34.96 -8.12
N LYS A 34 -10.07 33.65 -8.40
CA LYS A 34 -9.52 32.62 -7.52
C LYS A 34 -8.07 33.00 -7.28
N LYS A 35 -7.74 33.51 -6.08
CA LYS A 35 -6.35 33.78 -5.73
C LYS A 35 -5.68 32.43 -5.62
N ASP A 36 -4.59 32.23 -6.33
CA ASP A 36 -3.80 31.01 -6.22
C ASP A 36 -3.45 30.80 -4.74
N PRO A 37 -3.78 29.63 -4.15
CA PRO A 37 -3.53 29.38 -2.73
C PRO A 37 -2.03 29.45 -2.39
N TYR A 38 -1.18 29.33 -3.42
CA TYR A 38 0.28 29.37 -3.34
C TYR A 38 0.88 30.75 -3.67
N ALA A 39 0.07 31.80 -3.83
CA ALA A 39 0.57 33.14 -4.15
C ALA A 39 1.52 33.72 -3.08
N HIS A 40 1.43 33.21 -1.84
CA HIS A 40 2.30 33.60 -0.73
C HIS A 40 3.68 32.90 -0.76
N ILE A 41 3.87 31.92 -1.64
CA ILE A 41 5.06 31.09 -1.76
C ILE A 41 5.96 31.70 -2.86
N PRO A 42 7.13 32.28 -2.54
CA PRO A 42 8.00 32.89 -3.55
C PRO A 42 8.51 31.84 -4.53
N VAL A 43 8.71 32.21 -5.80
CA VAL A 43 9.28 31.29 -6.81
C VAL A 43 10.73 30.88 -6.47
N TYR A 44 11.17 29.75 -7.04
CA TYR A 44 12.54 29.26 -6.88
C TYR A 44 13.59 30.35 -7.17
N GLY A 45 14.62 30.44 -6.33
CA GLY A 45 15.67 31.46 -6.43
C GLY A 45 15.31 32.84 -5.86
N ARG A 46 14.04 33.07 -5.47
CA ARG A 46 13.58 34.30 -4.80
C ARG A 46 13.16 34.10 -3.34
N ARG A 47 13.46 32.93 -2.76
CA ARG A 47 13.08 32.56 -1.38
C ARG A 47 14.07 33.04 -0.31
N ARG A 48 15.01 33.94 -0.65
CA ARG A 48 15.98 34.48 0.31
C ARG A 48 15.27 35.29 1.40
N GLY A 49 15.43 34.85 2.66
CA GLY A 49 14.81 35.48 3.83
C GLY A 49 13.36 35.07 4.10
N TRP A 50 12.77 34.21 3.26
CA TRP A 50 11.48 33.60 3.51
C TRP A 50 11.67 32.22 4.15
N ILE A 51 10.91 31.92 5.21
CA ILE A 51 11.05 30.68 5.99
C ILE A 51 9.66 30.04 6.12
N PRO A 52 9.46 28.83 5.56
CA PRO A 52 8.19 28.12 5.74
C PRO A 52 8.05 27.65 7.19
N ARG A 53 6.90 27.94 7.81
CA ARG A 53 6.59 27.52 9.19
C ARG A 53 5.38 26.61 9.26
N LYS A 54 4.40 26.81 8.38
CA LYS A 54 3.16 26.01 8.32
C LYS A 54 3.29 24.93 7.27
N VAL A 55 2.45 23.89 7.37
CA VAL A 55 2.37 22.82 6.36
C VAL A 55 1.93 23.39 5.00
N GLU A 56 1.09 24.43 5.01
CA GLU A 56 0.59 25.12 3.80
C GLU A 56 1.69 25.84 3.01
N ASP A 57 2.76 26.28 3.66
CA ASP A 57 3.88 26.98 3.01
C ASP A 57 4.68 26.04 2.06
N TYR A 58 4.47 24.72 2.17
CA TYR A 58 5.12 23.71 1.33
C TYR A 58 4.29 23.30 0.10
N ALA A 59 3.14 23.94 -0.12
CA ALA A 59 2.21 23.61 -1.19
C ALA A 59 1.86 22.11 -1.26
N ASP A 60 2.44 21.39 -2.21
CA ASP A 60 2.26 19.95 -2.44
C ASP A 60 3.24 19.08 -1.62
N GLY A 61 3.86 19.63 -0.58
CA GLY A 61 4.73 18.89 0.34
C GLY A 61 6.20 18.84 -0.05
N GLY A 62 6.69 19.77 -0.88
CA GLY A 62 8.11 19.88 -1.22
C GLY A 62 8.88 20.70 -0.19
N ALA A 63 10.00 20.17 0.32
CA ALA A 63 10.96 20.95 1.11
C ALA A 63 11.87 21.79 0.20
N TYR A 64 12.29 22.97 0.66
CA TYR A 64 13.17 23.89 -0.08
C TYR A 64 14.63 23.75 0.38
N PRO A 65 15.51 23.07 -0.38
CA PRO A 65 16.89 22.84 0.05
C PRO A 65 17.73 24.13 0.14
N GLU A 66 17.31 25.21 -0.53
CA GLU A 66 17.96 26.53 -0.47
C GLU A 66 17.81 27.26 0.87
N ILE A 67 16.88 26.82 1.72
CA ILE A 67 16.62 27.40 3.05
C ILE A 67 17.29 26.49 4.08
N GLN A 68 18.34 26.99 4.74
CA GLN A 68 19.12 26.27 5.77
C GLN A 68 18.38 26.21 7.12
N VAL A 69 17.15 25.73 7.10
CA VAL A 69 16.30 25.50 8.28
C VAL A 69 15.69 24.11 8.14
N VAL A 70 15.51 23.42 9.26
CA VAL A 70 14.84 22.11 9.26
C VAL A 70 13.39 22.31 8.85
N GLN A 71 12.98 21.60 7.80
CA GLN A 71 11.66 21.70 7.20
C GLN A 71 10.94 20.36 7.33
N TYR A 72 9.64 20.42 7.60
CA TYR A 72 8.82 19.24 7.84
C TYR A 72 7.53 19.27 6.98
N PRO A 73 7.64 19.12 5.65
CA PRO A 73 6.46 19.00 4.79
C PRO A 73 5.60 17.80 5.23
N LEU A 74 4.28 17.98 5.36
CA LEU A 74 3.34 16.98 5.88
C LEU A 74 3.78 16.37 7.23
N GLU A 75 4.54 17.13 8.04
CA GLU A 75 5.12 16.67 9.31
C GLU A 75 6.09 15.48 9.21
N MET A 76 6.53 15.16 8.00
CA MET A 76 7.53 14.12 7.74
C MET A 76 8.85 14.51 8.38
N GLY A 77 9.56 13.54 8.97
CA GLY A 77 10.86 13.78 9.62
C GLY A 77 10.79 14.37 11.03
N LYS A 78 9.62 14.80 11.52
CA LYS A 78 9.45 15.11 12.95
C LYS A 78 9.54 13.83 13.77
N LYS A 79 10.24 13.89 14.91
CA LYS A 79 10.20 12.81 15.91
C LYS A 79 8.77 12.74 16.45
N LYS A 80 8.03 11.69 16.10
CA LYS A 80 6.66 11.48 16.59
C LYS A 80 6.72 11.27 18.11
N GLU A 81 5.87 11.96 18.87
CA GLU A 81 5.79 11.78 20.34
C GLU A 81 5.49 10.33 20.73
N LYS A 82 4.78 9.59 19.86
CA LYS A 82 4.47 8.17 19.99
C LYS A 82 5.45 7.27 19.22
N SER A 83 6.76 7.52 19.37
CA SER A 83 7.82 6.75 18.69
C SER A 83 7.80 5.24 18.99
N THR A 84 7.07 4.81 20.02
CA THR A 84 6.93 3.41 20.46
C THR A 84 5.49 2.88 20.31
N GLY A 85 4.73 3.38 19.34
CA GLY A 85 3.41 2.84 19.05
C GLY A 85 3.50 1.46 18.40
N ASN A 86 2.83 0.45 18.95
CA ASN A 86 2.67 -0.89 18.35
C ASN A 86 1.71 -0.88 17.14
N ALA A 87 1.74 0.20 16.34
CA ALA A 87 0.89 0.35 15.17
C ALA A 87 1.69 0.00 13.92
N LEU A 88 1.16 -0.89 13.09
CA LEU A 88 1.74 -1.20 11.79
C LEU A 88 1.68 0.02 10.87
N ALA A 89 2.74 0.23 10.09
CA ALA A 89 2.78 1.31 9.11
C ALA A 89 1.71 1.07 8.04
N VAL A 90 0.91 2.11 7.74
CA VAL A 90 -0.09 2.07 6.67
C VAL A 90 0.65 1.97 5.34
N GLN A 91 0.52 0.82 4.68
CA GLN A 91 1.08 0.58 3.36
C GLN A 91 0.08 0.98 2.28
N LEU A 92 0.57 1.54 1.18
CA LEU A 92 -0.24 1.86 0.00
C LEU A 92 0.11 0.91 -1.14
N ASP A 93 -0.86 0.68 -2.01
CA ASP A 93 -0.70 -0.05 -3.26
C ASP A 93 -0.25 0.84 -4.40
N ALA A 94 0.15 0.22 -5.53
CA ALA A 94 0.57 0.94 -6.73
C ALA A 94 -0.50 1.94 -7.23
N HIS A 95 -1.77 1.66 -6.93
CA HIS A 95 -2.92 2.53 -7.23
C HIS A 95 -3.25 3.55 -6.13
N GLY A 96 -2.41 3.71 -5.10
CA GLY A 96 -2.65 4.64 -3.98
C GLY A 96 -3.73 4.20 -3.00
N LYS A 97 -4.29 2.98 -3.13
CA LYS A 97 -5.24 2.43 -2.16
C LYS A 97 -4.51 1.89 -0.93
N VAL A 98 -5.13 1.99 0.24
CA VAL A 98 -4.57 1.46 1.49
C VAL A 98 -4.58 -0.07 1.46
N LYS A 99 -3.42 -0.69 1.76
CA LYS A 99 -3.25 -2.14 1.86
C LYS A 99 -3.69 -2.64 3.23
N TYR A 100 -4.97 -2.96 3.37
CA TYR A 100 -5.50 -3.62 4.57
C TYR A 100 -5.04 -5.09 4.71
N ASP A 101 -4.58 -5.71 3.61
CA ASP A 101 -4.00 -7.07 3.60
C ASP A 101 -2.78 -7.23 4.53
N ALA A 102 -2.05 -6.14 4.80
CA ALA A 102 -0.92 -6.16 5.72
C ALA A 102 -1.29 -6.63 7.14
N LEU A 103 -2.55 -6.43 7.56
CA LEU A 103 -3.06 -6.93 8.84
C LEU A 103 -3.25 -8.46 8.81
N LEU A 104 -3.72 -9.00 7.70
CA LEU A 104 -3.95 -10.44 7.55
C LEU A 104 -2.63 -11.21 7.39
N LYS A 105 -1.64 -10.59 6.74
CA LYS A 105 -0.29 -11.14 6.57
C LYS A 105 0.59 -10.98 7.81
N GLN A 106 0.12 -10.29 8.85
CA GLN A 106 0.87 -10.15 10.09
C GLN A 106 1.12 -11.53 10.73
N GLY A 107 2.38 -11.98 10.69
CA GLY A 107 2.81 -13.28 11.21
C GLY A 107 2.82 -14.43 10.20
N ALA A 108 2.38 -14.19 8.96
CA ALA A 108 2.57 -15.12 7.86
C ALA A 108 3.91 -14.85 7.14
N ASN A 109 4.39 -15.85 6.38
CA ASN A 109 5.50 -15.63 5.45
C ASN A 109 5.08 -14.58 4.41
N ALA A 110 6.00 -13.69 4.03
CA ALA A 110 5.75 -12.65 3.03
C ALA A 110 5.26 -13.23 1.69
N ASP A 111 5.69 -14.45 1.36
CA ASP A 111 5.35 -15.16 0.12
C ASP A 111 4.00 -15.90 0.19
N LYS A 112 3.34 -15.94 1.35
CA LYS A 112 2.03 -16.59 1.47
C LYS A 112 0.97 -15.74 0.78
N VAL A 113 0.33 -16.32 -0.22
CA VAL A 113 -0.80 -15.69 -0.92
C VAL A 113 -2.02 -15.69 0.01
N VAL A 114 -2.60 -14.51 0.22
CA VAL A 114 -3.82 -14.27 0.98
C VAL A 114 -4.77 -13.49 0.09
N TYR A 115 -5.99 -14.00 -0.08
CA TYR A 115 -7.05 -13.33 -0.82
C TYR A 115 -7.90 -12.53 0.18
N SER A 116 -7.97 -11.22 -0.01
CA SER A 116 -8.62 -10.30 0.94
C SER A 116 -9.46 -9.23 0.24
N LYS A 117 -9.34 -9.09 -1.08
CA LYS A 117 -10.00 -8.04 -1.86
C LYS A 117 -11.31 -8.56 -2.41
N LEU A 118 -12.28 -7.66 -2.62
CA LEU A 118 -13.52 -8.00 -3.31
C LEU A 118 -13.28 -8.56 -4.73
N GLN A 119 -12.23 -8.06 -5.39
CA GLN A 119 -11.83 -8.53 -6.72
C GLN A 119 -11.48 -10.03 -6.72
N ASP A 120 -11.00 -10.57 -5.59
CA ASP A 120 -10.63 -11.98 -5.46
C ASP A 120 -11.88 -12.89 -5.35
N LEU A 121 -13.07 -12.33 -5.09
CA LEU A 121 -14.34 -13.05 -5.05
C LEU A 121 -15.06 -13.04 -6.41
N LEU A 122 -14.63 -12.18 -7.33
CA LEU A 122 -15.24 -12.12 -8.65
C LEU A 122 -14.78 -13.32 -9.49
N PRO A 123 -15.69 -13.93 -10.27
CA PRO A 123 -15.30 -14.99 -11.18
C PRO A 123 -14.31 -14.45 -12.22
N TYR A 124 -13.29 -15.23 -12.52
CA TYR A 124 -12.38 -14.97 -13.62
C TYR A 124 -13.00 -15.47 -14.92
N GLU A 125 -13.14 -14.58 -15.91
CA GLU A 125 -13.55 -14.96 -17.26
C GLU A 125 -12.32 -15.53 -17.98
N ILE A 126 -12.37 -16.82 -18.35
CA ILE A 126 -11.29 -17.46 -19.10
C ILE A 126 -11.38 -16.99 -20.55
N THR A 127 -10.39 -16.24 -21.00
CA THR A 127 -10.24 -15.87 -22.41
C THR A 127 -9.35 -16.87 -23.14
N VAL A 128 -9.41 -16.88 -24.48
CA VAL A 128 -8.58 -17.77 -25.32
C VAL A 128 -7.07 -17.51 -25.12
N GLU A 129 -6.70 -16.30 -24.69
CA GLU A 129 -5.31 -15.91 -24.39
C GLU A 129 -4.80 -16.54 -23.08
N ASP A 130 -5.69 -16.84 -22.13
CA ASP A 130 -5.35 -17.43 -20.83
C ASP A 130 -5.16 -18.96 -20.89
N GLU A 131 -5.51 -19.59 -22.01
CA GLU A 131 -5.37 -21.05 -22.18
C GLU A 131 -3.91 -21.49 -22.06
N GLU A 132 -2.94 -20.63 -22.35
CA GLU A 132 -1.52 -20.95 -22.17
C GLU A 132 -1.08 -20.96 -20.71
N GLU A 133 -1.63 -20.07 -19.87
CA GLU A 133 -1.34 -20.02 -18.43
C GLU A 133 -2.05 -21.13 -17.65
N LEU A 134 -3.23 -21.56 -18.12
CA LEU A 134 -4.01 -22.62 -17.48
C LEU A 134 -3.49 -24.03 -17.82
N LYS A 135 -2.51 -24.15 -18.73
CA LYS A 135 -1.93 -25.44 -19.08
C LYS A 135 -1.18 -26.04 -17.89
N LYS A 136 -1.26 -27.36 -17.81
CA LYS A 136 -0.43 -28.15 -16.89
C LYS A 136 1.04 -27.81 -17.17
N PRO A 137 1.86 -27.60 -16.11
CA PRO A 137 3.29 -27.42 -16.28
C PRO A 137 3.93 -28.56 -17.08
N ASP A 138 5.08 -28.27 -17.70
CA ASP A 138 5.80 -29.24 -18.53
C ASP A 138 6.13 -30.55 -17.78
N ASP A 139 6.12 -31.66 -18.52
CA ASP A 139 6.34 -32.99 -17.94
C ASP A 139 7.75 -33.15 -17.34
N GLU A 140 8.76 -32.42 -17.84
CA GLU A 140 10.08 -32.38 -17.23
C GLU A 140 10.06 -31.66 -15.86
N ALA A 141 9.37 -30.52 -15.78
CA ALA A 141 9.22 -29.77 -14.54
C ALA A 141 8.50 -30.61 -13.46
N ILE A 142 7.47 -31.37 -13.87
CA ILE A 142 6.74 -32.26 -12.98
C ILE A 142 7.64 -33.38 -12.46
N LYS A 143 8.44 -34.01 -13.33
CA LYS A 143 9.40 -35.06 -12.91
C LYS A 143 10.39 -34.50 -11.90
N LYS A 144 10.95 -33.31 -12.16
CA LYS A 144 11.87 -32.63 -11.24
C LYS A 144 11.24 -32.36 -9.87
N ILE A 145 10.06 -31.75 -9.84
CA ILE A 145 9.32 -31.48 -8.59
C ILE A 145 9.00 -32.79 -7.85
N THR A 146 8.63 -33.83 -8.59
CA THR A 146 8.33 -35.16 -8.03
C THR A 146 9.56 -35.77 -7.37
N GLU A 147 10.73 -35.72 -8.03
CA GLU A 147 11.98 -36.21 -7.46
C GLU A 147 12.42 -35.42 -6.22
N ASP A 148 12.31 -34.10 -6.26
CA ASP A 148 12.69 -33.23 -5.14
C ASP A 148 11.76 -33.45 -3.93
N THR A 149 10.45 -33.55 -4.18
CA THR A 149 9.44 -33.84 -3.15
C THR A 149 9.64 -35.24 -2.57
N LYS A 150 9.91 -36.24 -3.42
CA LYS A 150 10.21 -37.61 -3.00
C LYS A 150 11.43 -37.65 -2.08
N LYS A 151 12.54 -37.03 -2.47
CA LYS A 151 13.77 -36.95 -1.64
C LYS A 151 13.52 -36.25 -0.31
N ALA A 152 12.71 -35.18 -0.28
CA ALA A 152 12.37 -34.47 0.96
C ALA A 152 11.53 -35.34 1.91
N LEU A 153 10.54 -36.06 1.38
CA LEU A 153 9.72 -36.99 2.16
C LEU A 153 10.53 -38.18 2.68
N GLU A 154 11.42 -38.74 1.87
CA GLU A 154 12.34 -39.81 2.28
C GLU A 154 13.26 -39.37 3.43
N LYS A 155 13.76 -38.13 3.43
CA LYS A 155 14.54 -37.59 4.55
C LYS A 155 13.71 -37.49 5.83
N LEU A 156 12.47 -37.00 5.72
CA LEU A 156 11.55 -36.89 6.86
C LEU A 156 11.21 -38.27 7.44
N THR A 157 10.87 -39.24 6.59
CA THR A 157 10.53 -40.59 7.03
C THR A 157 11.75 -41.31 7.60
N HIS A 158 12.93 -41.16 7.01
CA HIS A 158 14.17 -41.72 7.55
C HIS A 158 14.47 -41.19 8.97
N SER A 159 14.29 -39.89 9.20
CA SER A 159 14.43 -39.29 10.53
C SER A 159 13.42 -39.87 11.53
N ARG A 160 12.15 -40.05 11.11
CA ARG A 160 11.10 -40.68 11.95
C ARG A 160 11.39 -42.14 12.26
N ILE A 161 11.82 -42.92 11.27
CA ILE A 161 12.18 -44.34 11.43
C ILE A 161 13.40 -44.48 12.36
N SER A 162 14.44 -43.67 12.14
CA SER A 162 15.63 -43.67 13.00
C SER A 162 15.30 -43.33 14.46
N ALA A 163 14.32 -42.45 14.71
CA ALA A 163 13.87 -42.14 16.06
C ALA A 163 13.05 -43.27 16.71
N ALA A 164 12.36 -44.08 15.90
CA ALA A 164 11.55 -45.21 16.37
C ALA A 164 12.34 -46.52 16.53
N MET A 165 13.52 -46.64 15.91
CA MET A 165 14.36 -47.83 16.06
C MET A 165 15.00 -47.88 17.46
N PRO A 166 14.85 -49.00 18.21
CA PRO A 166 15.39 -49.12 19.58
C PRO A 166 16.91 -49.02 19.66
N VAL A 167 17.61 -49.47 18.62
CA VAL A 167 19.07 -49.42 18.52
C VAL A 167 19.44 -48.38 17.48
N ARG A 168 19.93 -47.23 17.93
CA ARG A 168 20.53 -46.23 17.04
C ARG A 168 21.89 -46.76 16.58
N THR A 169 22.11 -46.77 15.28
CA THR A 169 23.45 -46.97 14.72
C THR A 169 24.34 -45.87 15.29
N ALA A 170 25.50 -46.22 15.85
CA ALA A 170 26.41 -45.24 16.43
C ALA A 170 26.73 -44.15 15.40
N GLU A 171 26.66 -42.88 15.82
CA GLU A 171 27.00 -41.75 14.97
C GLU A 171 28.46 -41.90 14.53
N LYS A 172 28.67 -42.22 13.25
CA LYS A 172 30.01 -42.23 12.67
C LYS A 172 30.52 -40.80 12.72
N GLN A 173 31.60 -40.55 13.47
CA GLN A 173 32.22 -39.22 13.55
C GLN A 173 32.53 -38.73 12.13
N ALA A 174 31.87 -37.64 11.74
CA ALA A 174 32.13 -36.96 10.48
C ALA A 174 33.55 -36.35 10.49
N PRO A 175 34.17 -36.15 9.31
CA PRO A 175 35.47 -35.49 9.23
C PRO A 175 35.38 -34.05 9.77
N ALA A 176 36.47 -33.56 10.36
CA ALA A 176 36.52 -32.22 10.95
C ALA A 176 36.08 -31.13 9.95
N GLN A 177 35.07 -30.34 10.32
CA GLN A 177 34.58 -29.19 9.56
C GLN A 177 34.85 -27.90 10.34
N TYR A 178 35.47 -26.91 9.68
CA TYR A 178 35.72 -25.59 10.24
C TYR A 178 34.69 -24.60 9.68
N ILE A 179 33.96 -23.91 10.55
CA ILE A 179 33.02 -22.86 10.18
C ILE A 179 33.63 -21.52 10.59
N ARG A 180 33.66 -20.55 9.66
CA ARG A 180 34.03 -19.18 9.98
C ARG A 180 32.81 -18.44 10.50
N SER A 181 32.76 -18.20 11.81
CA SER A 181 31.74 -17.34 12.42
C SER A 181 32.24 -15.90 12.49
N VAL A 182 31.50 -14.97 11.89
CA VAL A 182 31.73 -13.53 12.04
C VAL A 182 30.83 -13.04 13.17
N LEU A 183 31.42 -12.52 14.23
CA LEU A 183 30.67 -11.89 15.33
C LEU A 183 30.30 -10.46 14.93
N SER A 184 29.03 -10.25 14.61
CA SER A 184 28.45 -8.90 14.47
C SER A 184 28.13 -8.35 15.85
N ILE A 185 29.13 -7.77 16.52
CA ILE A 185 28.93 -7.05 17.79
C ILE A 185 28.40 -5.66 17.44
N ASN A 186 27.13 -5.42 17.76
CA ASN A 186 26.46 -4.15 17.49
C ASN A 186 26.81 -3.15 18.63
N ILE A 187 28.01 -2.58 18.57
CA ILE A 187 28.46 -1.55 19.51
C ILE A 187 27.67 -0.26 19.18
N HIS A 188 26.62 0.01 19.96
CA HIS A 188 25.91 1.27 19.91
C HIS A 188 26.77 2.32 20.63
N SER A 189 27.31 3.28 19.88
CA SER A 189 27.88 4.53 20.40
C SER A 189 26.94 5.69 20.11
#